data_AF-A0A831XSJ8-F1
#
_entry.id   AF-A0A831XSJ8-F1
#
_cell.length_a   1.000
_cell.length_b   1.000
_cell.length_c   1.000
_cell.angle_alpha   90.00
_cell.angle_beta   90.00
_cell.angle_gamma   90.00
#
_symmetry.space_group_name_H-M   'P 1'
#
loop_
_entity.id
_entity.type
_entity.pdbx_description
1 polymer ?
#
loop_
_entity_poly.entity_id
_entity_poly.type
_entity_poly.pdbx_seq_one_letter_code
_entity_poly.pdbx_strand_id
1 'polypeptide(L)'
;MKWATHIAWGIAVLGLMSMPPVPAAVASALHTAAVDMLGHSRGRRARWHWALSIAVAALMAAWARSLPLLALGPLHIILDALSPGRLAASWAYNSLWIAAALFLICTYSIPCSTS
;
A
#
# COMPACT_ATOMS: atom_id res chain seq x y z
N MET A 1 8.66 0.11 -4.85
CA MET A 1 9.14 -1.04 -4.02
C MET A 1 8.57 -2.36 -4.56
N LYS A 2 8.87 -3.53 -3.98
CA LYS A 2 8.17 -4.78 -4.31
C LYS A 2 6.71 -4.72 -3.87
N TRP A 3 5.84 -5.47 -4.57
CA TRP A 3 4.39 -5.49 -4.33
C TRP A 3 4.05 -5.82 -2.87
N ALA A 4 4.72 -6.82 -2.29
CA ALA A 4 4.51 -7.23 -0.91
C ALA A 4 4.69 -6.07 0.09
N THR A 5 5.64 -5.17 -0.18
CA THR A 5 5.88 -3.99 0.65
C THR A 5 4.73 -2.99 0.55
N HIS A 6 4.24 -2.71 -0.66
CA HIS A 6 3.06 -1.84 -0.85
C HIS A 6 1.81 -2.42 -0.18
N ILE A 7 1.62 -3.73 -0.28
CA ILE A 7 0.49 -4.43 0.34
C ILE A 7 0.56 -4.35 1.86
N ALA A 8 1.71 -4.68 2.45
CA ALA A 8 1.90 -4.65 3.89
C ALA A 8 1.67 -3.24 4.47
N TRP A 9 2.20 -2.21 3.81
CA TRP A 9 1.99 -0.83 4.25
C TRP A 9 0.55 -0.35 4.03
N GLY A 10 -0.12 -0.76 2.96
CA GLY A 10 -1.53 -0.42 2.77
C GLY A 10 -2.43 -1.06 3.83
N ILE A 11 -2.16 -2.31 4.23
CA ILE A 11 -2.81 -2.94 5.38
C ILE A 11 -2.56 -2.12 6.65
N ALA A 12 -1.30 -1.77 6.92
CA ALA A 12 -0.90 -1.00 8.08
C ALA A 12 -1.65 0.34 8.18
N VAL A 13 -1.63 1.14 7.11
CA VAL A 13 -2.24 2.47 7.09
C VAL A 13 -3.76 2.40 7.16
N LEU A 14 -4.40 1.49 6.42
CA LEU A 14 -5.84 1.31 6.50
C LEU A 14 -6.28 0.81 7.88
N GLY A 15 -5.49 -0.06 8.52
CA GLY A 15 -5.73 -0.51 9.89
C GLY A 15 -5.63 0.61 10.92
N LEU A 16 -4.66 1.53 10.78
CA LEU A 16 -4.60 2.76 11.59
C LEU A 16 -5.84 3.65 11.41
N MET A 17 -6.50 3.56 10.25
CA MET A 17 -7.77 4.22 9.95
C MET A 17 -8.99 3.36 10.33
N SER A 18 -8.80 2.37 11.20
CA SER A 18 -9.84 1.46 11.72
C SER A 18 -10.50 0.56 10.67
N MET A 19 -9.85 0.32 9.51
CA MET A 19 -10.34 -0.66 8.54
C MET A 19 -10.03 -2.08 9.02
N PRO A 20 -10.99 -3.01 8.98
CA PRO A 20 -10.74 -4.41 9.34
C PRO A 20 -9.64 -5.03 8.46
N PRO A 21 -8.84 -5.97 9.00
CA PRO A 21 -7.61 -6.44 8.37
C PRO A 21 -7.85 -7.13 7.02
N VAL A 22 -8.93 -7.91 6.88
CA VAL A 22 -9.23 -8.62 5.63
C VAL A 22 -9.61 -7.64 4.49
N PRO A 23 -10.60 -6.73 4.66
CA PRO A 23 -10.85 -5.67 3.69
C PRO A 23 -9.62 -4.81 3.36
N ALA A 24 -8.82 -4.45 4.37
CA ALA A 24 -7.60 -3.67 4.17
C ALA A 24 -6.58 -4.42 3.27
N ALA A 25 -6.39 -5.72 3.51
CA ALA A 25 -5.51 -6.56 2.70
C ALA A 25 -6.00 -6.69 1.26
N VAL A 26 -7.30 -6.96 1.08
CA VAL A 26 -7.91 -7.06 -0.26
C VAL A 26 -7.78 -5.73 -1.00
N ALA A 27 -8.16 -4.62 -0.37
CA ALA A 27 -8.08 -3.31 -0.99
C ALA A 27 -6.64 -2.93 -1.36
N SER A 28 -5.68 -3.16 -0.46
CA SER A 28 -4.29 -2.85 -0.72
C SER A 28 -3.69 -3.70 -1.84
N ALA A 29 -4.04 -4.99 -1.91
CA ALA A 29 -3.63 -5.89 -2.99
C ALA A 29 -4.23 -5.47 -4.33
N LEU A 30 -5.53 -5.19 -4.38
CA LEU A 30 -6.21 -4.76 -5.61
C LEU A 30 -5.65 -3.43 -6.12
N HIS A 31 -5.47 -2.44 -5.23
CA HIS A 31 -4.87 -1.16 -5.59
C HIS A 31 -3.47 -1.33 -6.16
N THR A 32 -2.61 -2.07 -5.46
CA THR A 32 -1.23 -2.32 -5.90
C THR A 32 -1.19 -3.01 -7.26
N ALA A 33 -1.99 -4.06 -7.44
CA ALA A 33 -2.05 -4.78 -8.71
C ALA A 33 -2.57 -3.88 -9.84
N ALA A 34 -3.64 -3.12 -9.62
CA ALA A 34 -4.20 -2.23 -10.63
C ALA A 34 -3.21 -1.14 -11.06
N VAL A 35 -2.57 -0.47 -10.09
CA VAL A 35 -1.59 0.60 -10.37
C VAL A 35 -0.37 0.03 -11.09
N ASP A 36 0.15 -1.11 -10.66
CA ASP A 36 1.37 -1.65 -11.25
C ASP A 36 1.12 -2.30 -12.62
N MET A 37 -0.02 -2.95 -12.84
CA MET A 37 -0.36 -3.53 -14.15
C MET A 37 -0.65 -2.44 -15.20
N LEU A 38 -1.32 -1.34 -14.83
CA LEU A 38 -1.65 -0.25 -15.74
C LEU A 38 -0.50 0.78 -15.86
N GLY A 39 0.32 0.92 -14.83
CA GLY A 39 1.36 1.94 -14.71
C GLY A 39 2.72 1.54 -15.28
N HIS A 40 2.93 0.26 -15.59
CA HIS A 40 4.18 -0.25 -16.19
C HIS A 40 3.99 -0.60 -17.66
N SER A 41 4.79 0.02 -18.53
CA SER A 41 4.91 -0.37 -19.93
C SER A 41 6.30 -0.93 -20.17
N ARG A 42 6.39 -2.22 -20.52
CA ARG A 42 7.66 -2.94 -20.80
C ARG A 42 8.69 -2.84 -19.66
N GLY A 43 8.24 -2.99 -18.42
CA GLY A 43 9.12 -2.94 -17.23
C GLY A 43 9.63 -1.55 -16.86
N ARG A 44 9.17 -0.49 -17.53
CA ARG A 44 9.45 0.90 -17.14
C ARG A 44 8.20 1.56 -16.57
N ARG A 45 8.39 2.24 -15.44
CA ARG A 45 7.36 3.06 -14.81
C ARG A 45 6.99 4.22 -15.73
N ALA A 46 5.72 4.33 -16.08
CA ALA A 46 5.25 5.42 -16.91
C ALA A 46 5.16 6.74 -16.11
N ARG A 47 5.30 7.88 -16.78
CA ARG A 47 5.29 9.21 -16.13
C ARG A 47 3.97 9.50 -15.40
N TRP A 48 2.86 8.89 -15.83
CA TRP A 48 1.54 9.04 -15.24
C TRP A 48 1.24 8.06 -14.09
N HIS A 49 2.21 7.23 -13.66
CA HIS A 49 2.01 6.24 -12.60
C HIS A 49 1.52 6.86 -11.28
N TRP A 50 1.97 8.08 -10.95
CA TRP A 50 1.50 8.80 -9.75
C TRP A 50 0.04 9.20 -9.89
N ALA A 51 -0.34 9.77 -11.04
CA ALA A 51 -1.72 10.15 -11.32
C ALA A 51 -2.65 8.92 -11.30
N LEU A 52 -2.19 7.81 -11.88
CA LEU A 52 -2.90 6.53 -11.86
C LEU A 52 -3.11 6.02 -10.43
N SER A 53 -2.09 6.11 -9.57
CA SER A 53 -2.22 5.74 -8.16
C SER A 53 -3.33 6.53 -7.46
N ILE A 54 -3.37 7.85 -7.63
CA ILE A 54 -4.44 8.68 -7.05
C ILE A 54 -5.81 8.31 -7.63
N ALA A 55 -5.89 8.15 -8.95
CA ALA A 55 -7.15 7.86 -9.64
C ALA A 55 -7.76 6.49 -9.22
N VAL A 56 -6.93 5.45 -9.10
CA VAL A 56 -7.38 4.12 -8.66
C VAL A 56 -7.87 4.17 -7.21
N ALA A 57 -7.13 4.82 -6.32
CA ALA A 57 -7.56 4.99 -4.92
C ALA A 57 -8.89 5.76 -4.82
N ALA A 58 -9.05 6.83 -5.61
CA ALA A 58 -10.30 7.60 -5.68
C ALA A 58 -11.47 6.76 -6.19
N LEU A 59 -11.26 5.98 -7.24
CA LEU A 59 -12.28 5.08 -7.79
C LEU A 59 -12.68 4.01 -6.77
N MET A 60 -11.72 3.38 -6.09
CA MET A 60 -11.99 2.39 -5.05
C MET A 60 -12.73 2.99 -3.86
N ALA A 61 -12.33 4.17 -3.41
CA ALA A 61 -12.99 4.90 -2.33
C ALA A 61 -14.44 5.25 -2.68
N ALA A 62 -14.70 5.71 -3.91
CA ALA A 62 -16.04 6.00 -4.40
C ALA A 62 -16.90 4.74 -4.50
N TRP A 63 -16.35 3.66 -5.08
CA TRP A 63 -17.06 2.39 -5.28
C TRP A 63 -17.43 1.71 -3.96
N ALA A 64 -16.49 1.63 -3.02
CA ALA A 64 -16.72 1.04 -1.69
C ALA A 64 -17.35 2.02 -0.69
N ARG A 65 -17.59 3.29 -1.08
CA ARG A 65 -18.05 4.39 -0.21
C ARG A 65 -17.23 4.51 1.08
N SER A 66 -15.91 4.39 0.95
CA SER A 66 -14.97 4.32 2.07
C SER A 66 -13.81 5.29 1.89
N LEU A 67 -13.85 6.39 2.63
CA LEU A 67 -12.82 7.45 2.58
C LEU A 67 -11.40 6.96 2.92
N PRO A 68 -11.18 6.02 3.87
CA PRO A 68 -9.85 5.50 4.16
C PRO A 68 -9.10 4.96 2.94
N LEU A 69 -9.80 4.43 1.94
CA LEU A 69 -9.18 3.90 0.73
C LEU A 69 -8.43 4.95 -0.09
N LEU A 70 -8.74 6.24 0.07
CA LEU A 70 -8.00 7.33 -0.56
C LEU A 70 -6.52 7.35 -0.14
N ALA A 71 -6.20 6.86 1.06
CA ALA A 71 -4.83 6.82 1.57
C ALA A 71 -3.90 5.92 0.74
N LEU A 72 -4.44 4.91 0.05
CA LEU A 72 -3.65 3.99 -0.78
C LEU A 72 -2.90 4.70 -1.91
N GLY A 73 -3.50 5.74 -2.48
CA GLY A 73 -2.91 6.50 -3.59
C GLY A 73 -1.61 7.21 -3.19
N PRO A 74 -1.66 8.17 -2.25
CA PRO A 74 -0.48 8.87 -1.73
C PRO A 74 0.54 7.93 -1.11
N LEU A 75 0.11 6.92 -0.34
CA LEU A 75 1.00 5.94 0.28
C LEU A 75 1.86 5.22 -0.76
N HIS A 76 1.23 4.75 -1.83
CA HIS A 76 1.95 4.07 -2.92
C HIS A 76 2.98 5.01 -3.58
N ILE A 77 2.64 6.28 -3.81
CA ILE A 77 3.58 7.27 -4.36
C ILE A 77 4.78 7.45 -3.43
N ILE A 78 4.53 7.59 -2.13
CA ILE A 78 5.58 7.76 -1.11
C ILE A 78 6.52 6.55 -1.09
N LEU A 79 5.98 5.34 -1.05
CA LEU A 79 6.78 4.11 -1.03
C LEU A 79 7.63 3.94 -2.29
N ASP A 80 7.09 4.31 -3.44
CA ASP A 80 7.88 4.32 -4.67
C ASP A 80 8.96 5.41 -4.68
N ALA A 81 8.69 6.59 -4.12
CA ALA A 81 9.66 7.66 -4.02
C ALA A 81 10.81 7.33 -3.06
N LEU A 82 10.53 6.58 -1.99
CA LEU A 82 11.52 6.16 -0.99
C LEU A 82 12.48 5.07 -1.49
N SER A 83 12.13 4.40 -2.60
CA SER A 83 12.86 3.25 -3.12
C SER A 83 13.28 3.41 -4.59
N PRO A 84 14.06 4.42 -4.97
CA PRO A 84 14.48 4.59 -6.36
C PRO A 84 15.55 3.56 -6.77
N GLY A 85 15.45 3.08 -8.02
CA GLY A 85 16.51 2.30 -8.67
C GLY A 85 16.79 0.94 -8.02
N ARG A 86 18.07 0.69 -7.69
CA ARG A 86 18.55 -0.62 -7.21
C ARG A 86 17.99 -1.02 -5.83
N LEU A 87 17.55 -0.05 -5.02
CA LEU A 87 16.95 -0.32 -3.71
C LEU A 87 15.60 -1.04 -3.84
N ALA A 88 14.81 -0.74 -4.88
CA ALA A 88 13.54 -1.42 -5.14
C ALA A 88 13.71 -2.93 -5.38
N ALA A 89 14.83 -3.33 -5.98
CA ALA A 89 15.13 -4.72 -6.29
C ALA A 89 15.70 -5.50 -5.09
N SER A 90 16.28 -4.79 -4.10
CA SER A 90 16.92 -5.41 -2.93
C SER A 90 15.90 -6.08 -2.01
N TRP A 91 16.01 -7.39 -1.83
CA TRP A 91 15.17 -8.12 -0.88
C TRP A 91 15.38 -7.67 0.56
N ALA A 92 16.64 -7.47 0.98
CA ALA A 92 16.95 -7.03 2.35
C ALA A 92 16.28 -5.70 2.68
N TYR A 93 16.30 -4.75 1.74
CA TYR A 93 15.64 -3.46 1.89
C TYR A 93 14.11 -3.62 2.00
N ASN A 94 13.48 -4.39 1.11
CA ASN A 94 12.04 -4.63 1.17
C ASN A 94 11.63 -5.37 2.45
N SER A 95 12.43 -6.33 2.92
CA SER A 95 12.17 -7.06 4.16
C SER A 95 12.15 -6.13 5.39
N LEU A 96 13.04 -5.12 5.44
CA LEU A 96 13.02 -4.12 6.51
C LEU A 96 11.72 -3.30 6.49
N TRP A 97 11.29 -2.85 5.31
CA TRP A 97 10.04 -2.11 5.17
C TRP A 97 8.81 -2.97 5.49
N ILE A 98 8.81 -4.25 5.09
CA ILE A 98 7.74 -5.20 5.45
C ILE A 98 7.73 -5.42 6.96
N ALA A 99 8.88 -5.63 7.60
CA ALA A 99 8.98 -5.80 9.05
C ALA A 99 8.44 -4.58 9.80
N ALA A 100 8.74 -3.36 9.34
CA ALA A 100 8.18 -2.13 9.91
C ALA A 100 6.65 -2.07 9.76
N ALA A 101 6.10 -2.41 8.60
CA ALA A 101 4.65 -2.48 8.41
C ALA A 101 3.99 -3.55 9.30
N LEU A 102 4.59 -4.73 9.40
CA LEU A 102 4.10 -5.81 10.26
C LEU A 102 4.13 -5.43 11.74
N PHE A 103 5.18 -4.73 12.17
CA PHE A 103 5.25 -4.18 13.53
C PHE A 103 4.06 -3.27 13.80
N LEU A 104 3.75 -2.33 12.89
CA LEU A 104 2.57 -1.47 13.03
C LEU A 104 1.28 -2.31 13.08
N ILE A 105 1.11 -3.25 12.16
CA ILE A 105 -0.06 -4.15 12.15
C ILE A 105 -0.26 -4.84 13.49
N CYS A 106 0.81 -5.41 14.06
CA CYS A 106 0.76 -6.06 15.36
C CYS A 106 0.40 -5.08 16.49
N THR A 107 0.96 -3.87 16.49
CA THR A 107 0.72 -2.92 17.60
C THR A 107 -0.74 -2.52 17.77
N TYR A 108 -1.50 -2.34 16.67
CA TYR A 108 -2.93 -1.98 16.78
C TYR A 108 -3.87 -3.19 16.69
N SER A 109 -3.37 -4.38 16.35
CA SER A 109 -4.18 -5.61 16.31
C SER A 109 -4.21 -6.38 17.63
N ILE A 110 -3.33 -6.06 18.59
CA ILE A 110 -3.36 -6.65 19.93
C ILE A 110 -4.43 -5.91 20.74
N PRO A 111 -5.57 -6.55 21.08
CA PRO A 111 -6.54 -5.93 21.98
C PRO A 111 -5.85 -5.67 23.32
N CYS A 112 -5.84 -4.42 23.76
CA CYS A 112 -5.54 -4.12 25.15
C CYS A 112 -6.63 -4.82 25.98
N SER A 113 -6.29 -5.96 26.58
CA SER A 113 -7.07 -6.58 27.65
C SER A 113 -7.05 -5.61 28.83
N THR A 114 -7.97 -4.64 28.82
CA THR A 114 -8.27 -3.85 30.01
C THR A 114 -8.99 -4.80 30.96
N SER A 115 -8.24 -5.21 31.98
CA SER A 115 -8.72 -5.97 33.14
C SER A 115 -9.33 -5.01 34.15
#